data_AF-A0A955FJY8-F1
#
_entry.id   AF-A0A955FJY8-F1
#
_cell.length_a   1.000
_cell.length_b   1.000
_cell.length_c   1.000
_cell.angle_alpha   90.00
_cell.angle_beta   90.00
_cell.angle_gamma   90.00
#
_symmetry.space_group_name_H-M   'P 1'
#
loop_
_entity.id
_entity.type
_entity.pdbx_description
1 polymer ?
#
loop_
_entity_poly.entity_id
_entity_poly.type
_entity_poly.pdbx_seq_one_letter_code
_entity_poly.pdbx_strand_id
1 'polypeptide(L)'
;MNRVGPCANISVMKKMNQFGVVDVWLVAFVVTALLFIGSIGFGVSMYLSRQDYKNNVDAKIAQAVAAAEKELASKKDAEFVEREKEPLTNYSGPSAYGSLVINYPKTWSAYVNESTGSSTALDGYLNPSFVPNVSDNKANVALRFQVVSTSYAQIVRNLETQVKAGKISTVAFTAPKVSDVVGVRVDGEVVNGKSGAMIILPLRDKTIKIWTESPQFVGDFNDIIIPNFSFVP
;
A
#
# COMPACT_ATOMS: atom_id res chain seq x y z
N MET A 1 -37.64 95.60 -12.57
CA MET A 1 -39.11 95.76 -12.77
C MET A 1 -39.71 94.36 -12.84
N ASN A 2 -40.29 93.90 -11.73
CA ASN A 2 -41.75 93.77 -11.48
C ASN A 2 -42.36 92.53 -12.19
N ARG A 3 -42.62 91.45 -11.43
CA ARG A 3 -43.92 91.03 -10.81
C ARG A 3 -44.98 90.76 -11.91
N VAL A 4 -45.72 89.65 -11.98
CA VAL A 4 -46.57 88.94 -10.99
C VAL A 4 -46.95 87.55 -11.57
N GLY A 5 -47.21 86.52 -10.75
CA GLY A 5 -47.97 85.30 -11.18
C GLY A 5 -49.49 85.57 -11.25
N PRO A 6 -50.42 84.59 -11.17
CA PRO A 6 -50.33 83.11 -11.19
C PRO A 6 -51.37 82.44 -12.15
N CYS A 7 -51.46 81.11 -12.19
CA CYS A 7 -52.72 80.31 -12.12
C CYS A 7 -52.53 78.88 -12.65
N ALA A 8 -52.89 77.92 -11.80
CA ALA A 8 -52.99 76.50 -12.09
C ALA A 8 -54.19 76.22 -13.02
N ASN A 9 -54.04 75.28 -13.95
CA ASN A 9 -55.15 74.67 -14.67
C ASN A 9 -54.98 73.14 -14.63
N ILE A 10 -55.80 72.50 -13.80
CA ILE A 10 -55.85 71.04 -13.62
C ILE A 10 -56.56 70.46 -14.84
N SER A 11 -55.79 69.86 -15.75
CA SER A 11 -56.35 69.02 -16.81
C SER A 11 -56.62 67.62 -16.24
N VAL A 12 -57.90 67.27 -16.17
CA VAL A 12 -58.40 65.97 -15.72
C VAL A 12 -57.93 64.88 -16.70
N MET A 13 -57.05 63.99 -16.24
CA MET A 13 -56.70 62.77 -16.99
C MET A 13 -57.94 61.88 -17.12
N LYS A 14 -58.41 61.72 -18.36
CA LYS A 14 -59.38 60.68 -18.72
C LYS A 14 -58.70 59.32 -18.57
N LYS A 15 -58.97 58.59 -17.48
CA LYS A 15 -58.56 57.19 -17.34
C LYS A 15 -59.22 56.36 -18.45
N MET A 16 -58.43 55.93 -19.43
CA MET A 16 -58.85 54.92 -20.39
C MET A 16 -58.84 53.56 -19.68
N ASN A 17 -60.00 53.07 -19.26
CA ASN A 17 -60.15 51.67 -18.91
C ASN A 17 -60.07 50.84 -20.19
N GLN A 18 -58.87 50.39 -20.54
CA GLN A 18 -58.68 49.27 -21.46
C GLN A 18 -59.08 47.99 -20.72
N PHE A 19 -60.36 47.62 -20.81
CA PHE A 19 -60.75 46.23 -20.54
C PHE A 19 -60.24 45.42 -21.72
N GLY A 20 -59.04 44.85 -21.58
CA GLY A 20 -58.51 43.89 -22.53
C GLY A 20 -59.43 42.68 -22.58
N VAL A 21 -60.23 42.55 -23.63
CA VAL A 21 -60.87 41.28 -23.96
C VAL A 21 -59.72 40.37 -24.41
N VAL A 22 -59.27 39.50 -23.50
CA VAL A 22 -58.24 38.52 -23.80
C VAL A 22 -58.85 37.52 -24.77
N ASP A 23 -58.45 37.59 -26.04
CA ASP A 23 -58.88 36.62 -27.03
C ASP A 23 -58.30 35.24 -26.66
N VAL A 24 -59.18 34.35 -26.22
CA VAL A 24 -58.83 32.98 -25.77
C VAL A 24 -58.12 32.21 -26.90
N TRP A 25 -58.42 32.52 -28.18
CA TRP A 25 -57.73 31.92 -29.32
C TRP A 25 -56.31 32.43 -29.47
N LEU A 26 -56.07 33.72 -29.21
CA LEU A 26 -54.72 34.29 -29.22
C LEU A 26 -53.86 33.68 -28.10
N VAL A 27 -54.43 33.52 -26.90
CA VAL A 27 -53.73 32.87 -25.78
C VAL A 27 -53.43 31.40 -26.09
N ALA A 28 -54.40 30.65 -26.63
CA ALA A 28 -54.18 29.27 -27.05
C ALA A 28 -53.07 29.17 -28.11
N PHE A 29 -53.07 30.05 -29.11
CA PHE A 29 -52.05 30.09 -30.16
C PHE A 29 -50.65 30.37 -29.60
N VAL A 30 -50.52 31.34 -28.68
CA VAL A 30 -49.24 31.66 -28.04
C VAL A 30 -48.74 30.47 -27.20
N VAL A 31 -49.61 29.82 -26.44
CA VAL A 31 -49.24 28.63 -25.64
C VAL A 31 -48.81 27.48 -26.55
N THR A 32 -49.53 27.21 -27.64
CA THR A 32 -49.16 26.18 -28.61
C THR A 32 -47.83 26.48 -29.29
N ALA A 33 -47.56 27.74 -29.65
CA ALA A 33 -46.29 28.15 -30.23
C ALA A 33 -45.12 27.95 -29.25
N LEU A 34 -45.31 28.27 -27.98
CA LEU A 34 -44.31 28.05 -26.93
C LEU A 34 -44.05 26.56 -26.69
N LEU A 35 -45.10 25.73 -26.66
CA LEU A 35 -44.97 24.27 -26.56
C LEU A 35 -44.23 23.68 -27.76
N PHE A 36 -44.50 24.19 -28.96
CA PHE A 36 -43.83 23.74 -30.17
C PHE A 36 -42.33 24.06 -30.13
N ILE A 37 -41.95 25.28 -29.73
CA ILE A 37 -40.54 25.67 -29.55
C ILE A 37 -39.86 24.80 -28.46
N GLY A 38 -40.55 24.55 -27.34
CA GLY A 38 -40.06 23.65 -26.30
C GLY A 38 -39.82 22.23 -26.80
N SER A 39 -40.74 21.70 -27.62
CA SER A 39 -40.63 20.36 -28.21
C SER A 39 -39.46 20.24 -29.19
N ILE A 40 -39.17 21.29 -29.97
CA ILE A 40 -38.02 21.34 -30.88
C ILE A 40 -36.71 21.36 -30.06
N GLY A 41 -36.63 22.22 -29.04
CA GLY A 41 -35.44 22.28 -28.17
C GLY A 41 -35.16 20.94 -27.48
N PHE A 42 -36.21 20.28 -26.99
CA PHE A 42 -36.09 18.94 -26.41
C PHE A 42 -35.68 17.89 -27.45
N GLY A 43 -36.25 17.93 -28.66
CA GLY A 43 -35.89 17.03 -29.75
C GLY A 43 -34.43 17.15 -30.16
N VAL A 44 -33.90 18.37 -30.26
CA VAL A 44 -32.48 18.63 -30.55
C VAL A 44 -31.59 18.12 -29.40
N SER A 45 -31.96 18.37 -28.15
CA SER A 45 -31.19 17.89 -26.99
C SER A 45 -31.13 16.36 -26.92
N MET A 46 -32.25 15.68 -27.14
CA MET A 46 -32.29 14.22 -27.19
C MET A 46 -31.49 13.66 -28.37
N TYR A 47 -31.52 14.32 -29.53
CA TYR A 47 -30.75 13.92 -30.70
C TYR A 47 -29.24 14.08 -30.48
N LEU A 48 -28.80 15.21 -29.91
CA LEU A 48 -27.40 15.46 -29.56
C LEU A 48 -26.91 14.48 -28.48
N SER A 49 -27.72 14.22 -27.46
CA SER A 49 -27.41 13.23 -26.42
C SER A 49 -27.23 11.84 -27.04
N ARG A 50 -28.13 11.43 -27.95
CA ARG A 50 -28.03 10.14 -28.64
C ARG A 50 -26.80 10.05 -29.55
N GLN A 51 -26.40 11.15 -30.17
CA GLN A 51 -25.15 11.22 -30.93
C GLN A 51 -23.92 11.13 -30.03
N ASP A 52 -23.92 11.76 -28.84
CA ASP A 52 -22.87 11.60 -27.84
C ASP A 52 -22.75 10.14 -27.40
N TYR A 53 -23.89 9.46 -27.15
CA TYR A 53 -23.90 8.04 -26.86
C TYR A 53 -23.39 7.18 -28.02
N LYS A 54 -23.70 7.51 -29.28
CA LYS A 54 -23.20 6.72 -30.42
C LYS A 54 -21.72 6.94 -30.71
N ASN A 55 -21.21 8.16 -30.51
CA ASN A 55 -19.87 8.54 -30.94
C ASN A 55 -18.82 8.48 -29.82
N ASN A 56 -19.23 8.60 -28.54
CA ASN A 56 -18.32 8.67 -27.40
C ASN A 56 -18.44 7.49 -26.43
N VAL A 57 -19.37 6.55 -26.62
CA VAL A 57 -19.44 5.32 -25.80
C VAL A 57 -18.23 4.43 -26.07
N ASP A 58 -17.81 4.26 -27.33
CA ASP A 58 -16.63 3.46 -27.64
C ASP A 58 -15.34 4.05 -27.04
N ALA A 59 -15.21 5.38 -27.03
CA ALA A 59 -14.09 6.07 -26.40
C ALA A 59 -14.10 5.94 -24.86
N LYS A 60 -15.28 6.07 -24.23
CA LYS A 60 -15.44 5.89 -22.77
C LYS A 60 -15.21 4.44 -22.34
N ILE A 61 -15.69 3.47 -23.13
CA ILE A 61 -15.43 2.03 -22.92
C ILE A 61 -13.93 1.76 -23.09
N ALA A 62 -13.29 2.26 -24.15
CA ALA A 62 -11.86 2.07 -24.36
C ALA A 62 -11.01 2.65 -23.21
N GLN A 63 -11.39 3.83 -22.69
CA GLN A 63 -10.71 4.43 -21.53
C GLN A 63 -10.92 3.62 -20.24
N ALA A 64 -12.15 3.15 -20.00
CA ALA A 64 -12.46 2.32 -18.84
C ALA A 64 -11.79 0.94 -18.91
N VAL A 65 -11.75 0.33 -20.10
CA VAL A 65 -11.04 -0.94 -20.36
C VAL A 65 -9.54 -0.74 -20.18
N ALA A 66 -8.94 0.32 -20.72
CA ALA A 66 -7.51 0.60 -20.53
C ALA A 66 -7.14 0.84 -19.06
N ALA A 67 -8.00 1.52 -18.30
CA ALA A 67 -7.80 1.70 -16.86
C ALA A 67 -7.92 0.37 -16.10
N ALA A 68 -8.93 -0.45 -16.44
CA ALA A 68 -9.12 -1.77 -15.85
C ALA A 68 -7.99 -2.74 -16.23
N GLU A 69 -7.50 -2.72 -17.47
CA GLU A 69 -6.35 -3.49 -17.94
C GLU A 69 -5.08 -3.08 -17.23
N LYS A 70 -4.85 -1.78 -16.97
CA LYS A 70 -3.70 -1.32 -16.20
C LYS A 70 -3.76 -1.77 -14.74
N GLU A 71 -4.94 -1.73 -14.13
CA GLU A 71 -5.14 -2.22 -12.76
C GLU A 71 -5.00 -3.75 -12.69
N LEU A 72 -5.56 -4.46 -13.67
CA LEU A 72 -5.40 -5.92 -13.81
C LEU A 72 -3.95 -6.30 -14.08
N ALA A 73 -3.23 -5.59 -14.94
CA ALA A 73 -1.82 -5.81 -15.20
C ALA A 73 -1.01 -5.62 -13.91
N SER A 74 -1.24 -4.53 -13.17
CA SER A 74 -0.55 -4.28 -11.90
C SER A 74 -0.84 -5.38 -10.86
N LYS A 75 -2.09 -5.85 -10.78
CA LYS A 75 -2.47 -6.97 -9.89
C LYS A 75 -1.87 -8.29 -10.36
N LYS A 76 -1.86 -8.56 -11.66
CA LYS A 76 -1.30 -9.79 -12.23
C LYS A 76 0.21 -9.81 -12.10
N ASP A 77 0.89 -8.70 -12.31
CA ASP A 77 2.33 -8.55 -12.10
C ASP A 77 2.69 -8.78 -10.63
N ALA A 78 1.91 -8.21 -9.69
CA ALA A 78 2.08 -8.51 -8.27
C ALA A 78 1.85 -10.00 -7.95
N GLU A 79 0.76 -10.60 -8.47
CA GLU A 79 0.49 -12.03 -8.31
C GLU A 79 1.57 -12.91 -8.94
N PHE A 80 2.15 -12.52 -10.08
CA PHE A 80 3.23 -13.27 -10.74
C PHE A 80 4.52 -13.15 -9.93
N VAL A 81 4.86 -11.97 -9.42
CA VAL A 81 5.99 -11.77 -8.50
C VAL A 81 5.81 -12.58 -7.22
N GLU A 82 4.59 -12.71 -6.70
CA GLU A 82 4.29 -13.57 -5.55
C GLU A 82 4.39 -15.06 -5.90
N ARG A 83 3.83 -15.49 -7.03
CA ARG A 83 3.91 -16.89 -7.50
C ARG A 83 5.34 -17.33 -7.84
N GLU A 84 6.18 -16.42 -8.35
CA GLU A 84 7.59 -16.72 -8.63
C GLU A 84 8.42 -16.96 -7.36
N LYS A 85 7.90 -16.61 -6.18
CA LYS A 85 8.53 -16.95 -4.91
C LYS A 85 8.32 -18.43 -4.53
N GLU A 86 7.43 -19.14 -5.20
CA GLU A 86 7.25 -20.60 -5.13
C GLU A 86 7.91 -21.23 -6.37
N PRO A 87 8.83 -22.20 -6.26
CA PRO A 87 9.11 -23.07 -5.11
C PRO A 87 10.13 -22.50 -4.11
N LEU A 88 9.91 -22.80 -2.84
CA LEU A 88 10.87 -22.51 -1.78
C LEU A 88 12.05 -23.50 -1.82
N THR A 89 13.26 -22.97 -1.65
CA THR A 89 14.47 -23.74 -1.42
C THR A 89 14.69 -23.87 0.08
N ASN A 90 15.16 -25.03 0.53
CA ASN A 90 15.44 -25.29 1.93
C ASN A 90 16.95 -25.30 2.20
N TYR A 91 17.39 -24.54 3.20
CA TYR A 91 18.69 -24.69 3.82
C TYR A 91 18.56 -25.43 5.16
N SER A 92 19.36 -26.48 5.33
CA SER A 92 19.49 -27.23 6.58
C SER A 92 20.90 -27.04 7.13
N GLY A 93 21.01 -26.42 8.30
CA GLY A 93 22.28 -26.21 8.99
C GLY A 93 22.77 -27.46 9.73
N PRO A 94 24.05 -27.46 10.18
CA PRO A 94 24.63 -28.57 10.93
C PRO A 94 23.89 -28.88 12.23
N SER A 95 23.83 -30.17 12.60
CA SER A 95 23.21 -30.62 13.86
C SER A 95 23.90 -30.05 15.10
N ALA A 96 25.19 -29.75 15.01
CA ALA A 96 25.96 -29.09 16.06
C ALA A 96 25.41 -27.70 16.45
N TYR A 97 24.63 -27.06 15.56
CA TYR A 97 24.04 -25.74 15.75
C TYR A 97 22.51 -25.78 15.76
N GLY A 98 21.93 -26.91 16.17
CA GLY A 98 20.48 -27.05 16.35
C GLY A 98 19.71 -27.36 15.07
N SER A 99 20.36 -27.90 14.03
CA SER A 99 19.69 -28.34 12.78
C SER A 99 18.74 -27.27 12.22
N LEU A 100 19.27 -26.06 12.01
CA LEU A 100 18.49 -24.89 11.58
C LEU A 100 17.87 -25.14 10.19
N VAL A 101 16.56 -25.02 10.06
CA VAL A 101 15.82 -25.18 8.79
C VAL A 101 15.23 -23.84 8.38
N ILE A 102 15.68 -23.33 7.22
CA ILE A 102 15.22 -22.06 6.65
C ILE A 102 14.73 -22.32 5.23
N ASN A 103 13.45 -22.01 5.01
CA ASN A 103 12.86 -22.01 3.67
C ASN A 103 12.85 -20.59 3.11
N TYR A 104 13.37 -20.42 1.90
CA TYR A 104 13.46 -19.12 1.24
C TYR A 104 13.15 -19.22 -0.26
N PRO A 105 12.75 -18.13 -0.94
CA PRO A 105 12.43 -18.15 -2.36
C PRO A 105 13.63 -18.58 -3.21
N LYS A 106 13.41 -19.41 -4.25
CA LYS A 106 14.49 -19.81 -5.17
C LYS A 106 15.15 -18.65 -5.91
N THR A 107 14.47 -17.52 -6.00
CA THR A 107 15.00 -16.27 -6.58
C THR A 107 16.07 -15.61 -5.71
N TRP A 108 16.29 -16.11 -4.48
CA TRP A 108 17.31 -15.60 -3.59
C TRP A 108 18.57 -16.44 -3.64
N SER A 109 19.70 -15.74 -3.69
CA SER A 109 21.02 -16.34 -3.54
C SER A 109 21.38 -16.42 -2.07
N ALA A 110 22.00 -17.52 -1.66
CA ALA A 110 22.42 -17.77 -0.29
C ALA A 110 23.94 -17.91 -0.21
N TYR A 111 24.55 -17.26 0.77
CA TYR A 111 25.95 -17.42 1.16
C TYR A 111 25.98 -17.78 2.64
N VAL A 112 26.61 -18.91 2.97
CA VAL A 112 26.67 -19.40 4.35
C VAL A 112 28.13 -19.64 4.73
N ASN A 113 28.51 -19.12 5.89
CA ASN A 113 29.81 -19.31 6.49
C ASN A 113 29.65 -20.10 7.80
N GLU A 114 30.22 -21.30 7.79
CA GLU A 114 30.28 -22.19 8.94
C GLU A 114 31.70 -22.14 9.50
N SER A 115 31.90 -21.34 10.56
CA SER A 115 33.22 -21.17 11.17
C SER A 115 33.25 -21.82 12.55
N THR A 116 33.93 -22.95 12.62
CA THR A 116 34.17 -23.67 13.88
C THR A 116 35.24 -22.93 14.69
N GLY A 117 34.82 -22.08 15.64
CA GLY A 117 35.72 -21.46 16.62
C GLY A 117 35.64 -19.94 16.78
N SER A 118 34.77 -19.26 16.04
CA SER A 118 34.52 -17.82 16.22
C SER A 118 33.37 -17.55 17.21
N SER A 119 33.20 -16.30 17.66
CA SER A 119 32.02 -15.89 18.46
C SER A 119 30.68 -16.17 17.77
N THR A 120 30.72 -16.34 16.45
CA THR A 120 29.60 -16.69 15.59
C THR A 120 29.88 -18.05 14.95
N ALA A 121 29.10 -19.06 15.34
CA ALA A 121 29.29 -20.43 14.90
C ALA A 121 28.74 -20.67 13.48
N LEU A 122 27.74 -19.89 13.10
CA LEU A 122 27.06 -19.94 11.80
C LEU A 122 26.63 -18.52 11.42
N ASP A 123 26.92 -18.07 10.20
CA ASP A 123 26.44 -16.80 9.66
C ASP A 123 26.01 -16.99 8.20
N GLY A 124 24.75 -16.69 7.91
CA GLY A 124 24.13 -16.90 6.61
C GLY A 124 23.46 -15.64 6.10
N TYR A 125 23.71 -15.34 4.83
CA TYR A 125 23.26 -14.15 4.13
C TYR A 125 22.44 -14.57 2.92
N LEU A 126 21.21 -14.08 2.81
CA LEU A 126 20.34 -14.32 1.66
C LEU A 126 19.83 -13.01 1.09
N ASN A 127 19.84 -12.93 -0.24
CA ASN A 127 19.42 -11.73 -0.94
C ASN A 127 18.89 -12.07 -2.34
N PRO A 128 17.90 -11.34 -2.88
CA PRO A 128 17.42 -11.54 -4.24
C PRO A 128 18.55 -11.43 -5.27
N SER A 129 18.56 -12.36 -6.22
CA SER A 129 19.52 -12.45 -7.34
C SER A 129 20.98 -12.68 -6.95
N PHE A 130 21.60 -11.83 -6.14
CA PHE A 130 23.00 -11.96 -5.71
C PHE A 130 23.18 -11.52 -4.26
N VAL A 131 24.14 -12.15 -3.57
CA VAL A 131 24.54 -11.73 -2.22
C VAL A 131 25.56 -10.59 -2.33
N PRO A 132 25.30 -9.41 -1.72
CA PRO A 132 26.25 -8.32 -1.72
C PRO A 132 27.51 -8.67 -0.91
N ASN A 133 28.58 -7.90 -1.07
CA ASN A 133 29.84 -8.16 -0.36
C ASN A 133 29.62 -8.11 1.17
N VAL A 134 29.69 -9.28 1.80
CA VAL A 134 29.49 -9.46 3.24
C VAL A 134 30.58 -8.80 4.10
N SER A 135 31.70 -8.40 3.49
CA SER A 135 32.79 -7.68 4.17
C SER A 135 32.53 -6.17 4.29
N ASP A 136 31.73 -5.60 3.38
CA ASP A 136 31.38 -4.17 3.39
C ASP A 136 29.99 -4.04 4.00
N ASN A 137 29.93 -3.95 5.34
CA ASN A 137 28.70 -3.92 6.18
C ASN A 137 27.70 -2.77 5.84
N LYS A 138 27.88 -2.10 4.71
CA LYS A 138 27.03 -1.04 4.16
C LYS A 138 25.85 -1.57 3.35
N ALA A 139 25.97 -2.73 2.73
CA ALA A 139 24.87 -3.29 1.96
C ALA A 139 23.78 -3.82 2.89
N ASN A 140 22.51 -3.53 2.57
CA ASN A 140 21.37 -4.12 3.27
C ASN A 140 21.11 -5.51 2.70
N VAL A 141 20.93 -6.48 3.59
CA VAL A 141 20.67 -7.87 3.23
C VAL A 141 19.19 -8.20 3.49
N ALA A 142 18.57 -8.94 2.57
CA ALA A 142 17.15 -9.29 2.69
C ALA A 142 16.86 -10.18 3.90
N LEU A 143 17.69 -11.19 4.11
CA LEU A 143 17.62 -12.05 5.28
C LEU A 143 19.02 -12.42 5.73
N ARG A 144 19.23 -12.33 7.04
CA ARG A 144 20.43 -12.82 7.69
C ARG A 144 20.05 -13.71 8.85
N PHE A 145 20.79 -14.80 9.02
CA PHE A 145 20.64 -15.69 10.15
C PHE A 145 22.01 -15.99 10.74
N GLN A 146 22.08 -16.10 12.06
CA GLN A 146 23.33 -16.42 12.74
C GLN A 146 23.08 -17.22 14.02
N VAL A 147 24.03 -18.06 14.36
CA VAL A 147 24.11 -18.73 15.66
C VAL A 147 25.32 -18.17 16.39
N VAL A 148 25.08 -17.45 17.49
CA VAL A 148 26.14 -16.84 18.29
C VAL A 148 26.34 -17.60 19.60
N SER A 149 27.58 -17.66 20.06
CA SER A 149 27.96 -18.32 21.32
C SER A 149 27.58 -17.50 22.57
N THR A 150 26.97 -16.33 22.40
CA THR A 150 26.45 -15.51 23.51
C THR A 150 25.12 -16.06 24.00
N SER A 151 24.91 -16.08 25.32
CA SER A 151 23.66 -16.54 25.92
C SER A 151 22.48 -15.61 25.59
N TYR A 152 21.29 -16.19 25.50
CA TYR A 152 20.06 -15.47 25.21
C TYR A 152 19.80 -14.34 26.23
N ALA A 153 20.00 -14.64 27.52
CA ALA A 153 19.81 -13.67 28.60
C ALA A 153 20.73 -12.43 28.46
N GLN A 154 21.97 -12.60 27.99
CA GLN A 154 22.88 -11.47 27.75
C GLN A 154 22.41 -10.62 26.56
N ILE A 155 21.94 -11.25 25.48
CA ILE A 155 21.44 -10.52 24.31
C ILE A 155 20.20 -9.71 24.67
N VAL A 156 19.22 -10.31 25.38
CA VAL A 156 18.00 -9.61 25.80
C VAL A 156 18.31 -8.42 26.70
N ARG A 157 19.24 -8.55 27.66
CA ARG A 157 19.67 -7.41 28.49
C ARG A 157 20.28 -6.27 27.66
N ASN A 158 21.03 -6.59 26.61
CA ASN A 158 21.58 -5.56 25.72
C ASN A 158 20.48 -4.85 24.92
N LEU A 159 19.39 -5.53 24.58
CA LEU A 159 18.25 -4.91 23.90
C LEU A 159 17.55 -3.85 24.78
N GLU A 160 17.49 -4.05 26.10
CA GLU A 160 16.83 -3.08 27.01
C GLU A 160 17.41 -1.66 26.86
N THR A 161 18.71 -1.54 26.60
CA THR A 161 19.36 -0.23 26.38
C THR A 161 18.85 0.45 25.11
N GLN A 162 18.61 -0.31 24.05
CA GLN A 162 18.11 0.19 22.77
C GLN A 162 16.60 0.46 22.81
N VAL A 163 15.85 -0.34 23.56
CA VAL A 163 14.41 -0.09 23.84
C VAL A 163 14.26 1.22 24.62
N LYS A 164 15.06 1.43 25.68
CA LYS A 164 15.06 2.69 26.45
C LYS A 164 15.46 3.90 25.62
N ALA A 165 16.33 3.70 24.63
CA ALA A 165 16.71 4.73 23.67
C ALA A 165 15.64 4.99 22.58
N GLY A 166 14.55 4.20 22.54
CA GLY A 166 13.49 4.33 21.54
C GLY A 166 13.88 3.85 20.14
N LYS A 167 14.99 3.12 19.99
CA LYS A 167 15.49 2.64 18.70
C LYS A 167 14.78 1.38 18.22
N ILE A 168 14.34 0.55 19.16
CA ILE A 168 13.68 -0.74 18.90
C ILE A 168 12.48 -0.93 19.82
N SER A 169 11.55 -1.77 19.37
CA SER A 169 10.45 -2.33 20.16
C SER A 169 10.61 -3.83 20.26
N THR A 170 10.21 -4.43 21.38
CA THR A 170 10.34 -5.87 21.61
C THR A 170 9.00 -6.49 22.01
N VAL A 171 8.67 -7.64 21.42
CA VAL A 171 7.49 -8.45 21.77
C VAL A 171 7.90 -9.90 21.95
N ALA A 172 7.24 -10.64 22.84
CA ALA A 172 7.47 -12.07 22.98
C ALA A 172 7.12 -12.78 21.66
N PHE A 173 7.92 -13.76 21.27
CA PHE A 173 7.76 -14.46 20.01
C PHE A 173 7.98 -15.96 20.17
N THR A 174 7.15 -16.75 19.52
CA THR A 174 7.27 -18.20 19.44
C THR A 174 7.18 -18.61 17.98
N ALA A 175 8.14 -19.41 17.52
CA ALA A 175 8.13 -19.90 16.14
C ALA A 175 7.01 -20.94 15.98
N PRO A 176 6.17 -20.87 14.93
CA PRO A 176 5.04 -21.78 14.77
C PRO A 176 5.42 -23.27 14.76
N LYS A 177 6.59 -23.61 14.24
CA LYS A 177 7.11 -24.99 14.17
C LYS A 177 7.95 -25.41 15.38
N VAL A 178 8.21 -24.48 16.32
CA VAL A 178 9.00 -24.73 17.54
C VAL A 178 8.29 -24.05 18.72
N SER A 179 7.10 -24.54 19.05
CA SER A 179 6.21 -23.93 20.05
C SER A 179 6.77 -23.93 21.47
N ASP A 180 7.68 -24.85 21.77
CA ASP A 180 8.23 -25.05 23.11
C ASP A 180 9.34 -24.03 23.45
N VAL A 181 9.74 -23.20 22.48
CA VAL A 181 10.77 -22.19 22.65
C VAL A 181 10.18 -20.78 22.52
N VAL A 182 10.24 -20.04 23.61
CA VAL A 182 9.87 -18.62 23.64
C VAL A 182 11.12 -17.76 23.48
N GLY A 183 11.10 -16.90 22.47
CA GLY A 183 12.11 -15.88 22.21
C GLY A 183 11.52 -14.48 22.25
N VAL A 184 12.25 -13.57 21.59
CA VAL A 184 11.84 -12.17 21.45
C VAL A 184 11.91 -11.77 19.99
N ARG A 185 10.86 -11.10 19.51
CA ARG A 185 10.86 -10.36 18.27
C ARG A 185 11.18 -8.90 18.57
N VAL A 186 12.02 -8.32 17.74
CA VAL A 186 12.53 -6.96 17.80
C VAL A 186 12.19 -6.29 16.49
N ASP A 187 11.51 -5.14 16.53
CA ASP A 187 11.20 -4.33 15.36
C ASP A 187 11.83 -2.94 15.52
N GLY A 188 12.30 -2.33 14.44
CA GLY A 188 12.95 -1.00 14.45
C GLY A 188 14.39 -1.05 13.94
N GLU A 189 15.30 -0.29 14.55
CA GLU A 189 16.72 -0.26 14.20
C GLU A 189 17.45 -1.51 14.73
N VAL A 190 17.22 -2.65 14.08
CA VAL A 190 17.71 -3.98 14.50
C VAL A 190 19.24 -4.12 14.41
N VAL A 191 19.87 -3.31 13.55
CA VAL A 191 21.32 -3.15 13.43
C VAL A 191 21.59 -1.66 13.28
N ASN A 192 22.72 -1.16 13.80
CA ASN A 192 23.04 0.27 13.76
C ASN A 192 22.90 0.85 12.35
N GLY A 193 22.00 1.82 12.18
CA GLY A 193 21.67 2.45 10.90
C GLY A 193 20.79 1.64 9.93
N LYS A 194 20.31 0.45 10.32
CA LYS A 194 19.50 -0.45 9.48
C LYS A 194 18.20 -0.82 10.20
N SER A 195 17.08 -0.49 9.57
CA SER A 195 15.74 -0.74 10.13
C SER A 195 15.11 -1.99 9.52
N GLY A 196 14.51 -2.83 10.36
CA GLY A 196 13.88 -4.07 9.95
C GLY A 196 13.24 -4.80 11.13
N ALA A 197 13.20 -6.12 11.04
CA ALA A 197 12.66 -7.02 12.06
C ALA A 197 13.68 -8.13 12.37
N MET A 198 13.85 -8.47 13.64
CA MET A 198 14.76 -9.49 14.14
C MET A 198 14.02 -10.41 15.10
N ILE A 199 14.24 -11.71 14.99
CA ILE A 199 13.83 -12.72 15.96
C ILE A 199 15.07 -13.28 16.62
N ILE A 200 14.99 -13.40 17.94
CA ILE A 200 16.04 -13.94 18.78
C ILE A 200 15.47 -15.10 19.57
N LEU A 201 16.06 -16.28 19.41
CA LEU A 201 15.59 -17.52 20.03
C LEU A 201 16.73 -18.20 20.80
N PRO A 202 16.49 -18.71 22.01
CA PRO A 202 17.48 -19.46 22.75
C PRO A 202 17.75 -20.83 22.08
N LEU A 203 19.01 -21.25 22.09
CA LEU A 203 19.47 -22.57 21.62
C LEU A 203 20.52 -23.12 22.60
N ARG A 204 20.10 -23.87 23.62
CA ARG A 204 20.96 -24.39 24.70
C ARG A 204 21.87 -23.32 25.33
N ASP A 205 23.17 -23.37 25.01
CA ASP A 205 24.23 -22.43 25.44
C ASP A 205 24.42 -21.25 24.47
N LYS A 206 23.75 -21.28 23.32
CA LYS A 206 23.86 -20.33 22.20
C LYS A 206 22.55 -19.59 21.97
N THR A 207 22.60 -18.67 21.02
CA THR A 207 21.42 -17.91 20.60
C THR A 207 21.34 -17.86 19.08
N ILE A 208 20.15 -18.12 18.56
CA ILE A 208 19.81 -17.94 17.15
C ILE A 208 19.30 -16.50 16.98
N LYS A 209 19.83 -15.79 15.99
CA LYS A 209 19.28 -14.49 15.54
C LYS A 209 18.95 -14.59 14.06
N ILE A 210 17.76 -14.18 13.68
CA ILE A 210 17.30 -14.14 12.29
C ILE A 210 16.66 -12.79 12.06
N TRP A 211 17.10 -12.04 11.06
CA TRP A 211 16.61 -10.69 10.84
C TRP A 211 16.67 -10.29 9.39
N THR A 212 15.90 -9.24 9.10
CA THR A 212 16.00 -8.48 7.86
C THR A 212 16.55 -7.10 8.14
N GLU A 213 17.35 -6.57 7.23
CA GLU A 213 18.02 -5.28 7.37
C GLU A 213 17.34 -4.14 6.59
N SER A 214 16.26 -4.44 5.85
CA SER A 214 15.49 -3.45 5.13
C SER A 214 13.98 -3.64 5.36
N PRO A 215 13.21 -2.56 5.56
CA PRO A 215 11.76 -2.64 5.76
C PRO A 215 11.02 -3.32 4.60
N GLN A 216 11.56 -3.21 3.38
CA GLN A 216 10.94 -3.78 2.17
C GLN A 216 10.81 -5.31 2.22
N PHE A 217 11.66 -5.99 3.00
CA PHE A 217 11.66 -7.46 3.12
C PHE A 217 10.94 -7.95 4.38
N VAL A 218 10.39 -7.04 5.20
CA VAL A 218 9.63 -7.42 6.41
C VAL A 218 8.38 -8.21 6.06
N GLY A 219 7.72 -7.92 4.93
CA GLY A 219 6.60 -8.73 4.42
C GLY A 219 7.04 -10.17 4.16
N ASP A 220 8.03 -10.36 3.29
CA ASP A 220 8.60 -11.68 2.98
C ASP A 220 9.09 -12.42 4.25
N PHE A 221 9.67 -11.68 5.20
CA PHE A 221 10.12 -12.24 6.47
C PHE A 221 8.96 -12.82 7.29
N ASN A 222 7.85 -12.10 7.40
CA ASN A 222 6.66 -12.53 8.16
C ASN A 222 5.86 -13.62 7.46
N ASP A 223 5.79 -13.58 6.13
CA ASP A 223 4.87 -14.44 5.36
C ASP A 223 5.55 -15.73 4.87
N ILE A 224 6.85 -15.68 4.59
CA ILE A 224 7.59 -16.82 4.02
C ILE A 224 8.56 -17.41 5.04
N ILE A 225 9.42 -16.59 5.62
CA ILE A 225 10.54 -17.08 6.45
C ILE A 225 10.04 -17.60 7.80
N ILE A 226 9.37 -16.74 8.57
CA ILE A 226 8.92 -17.04 9.94
C ILE A 226 8.01 -18.27 10.02
N PRO A 227 6.96 -18.41 9.18
CA PRO A 227 6.03 -19.54 9.31
C PRO A 227 6.70 -20.87 8.97
N ASN A 228 7.76 -20.83 8.17
CA ASN A 228 8.46 -22.02 7.72
C ASN A 228 9.70 -22.37 8.53
N PHE A 229 10.19 -21.43 9.32
CA PHE A 229 11.38 -21.55 10.15
C PHE A 229 11.22 -22.64 11.22
N SER A 230 12.23 -23.50 11.36
CA SER A 230 12.28 -24.55 12.38
C SER A 230 13.72 -24.82 12.83
N PHE A 231 13.89 -25.32 14.05
CA PHE A 231 15.17 -25.77 14.57
C PHE A 231 14.95 -26.78 15.70
N VAL A 232 16.02 -27.48 16.08
CA VAL A 232 16.06 -28.40 17.21
C VAL A 232 16.79 -27.71 18.36
N PRO A 233 16.08 -27.38 19.45
CA PRO A 233 16.68 -26.74 20.62
C PRO A 233 17.67 -27.63 21.37
#